data_AF-A0A0T0M9H9-F1
#
_entry.id   AF-A0A0T0M9H9-F1
#
_cell.length_a   1.000
_cell.length_b   1.000
_cell.length_c   1.000
_cell.angle_alpha   90.00
_cell.angle_beta   90.00
_cell.angle_gamma   90.00
#
_symmetry.space_group_name_H-M   'P 1'
#
loop_
_entity.id
_entity.type
_entity.pdbx_description
1 polymer ?
#
loop_
_entity_poly.entity_id
_entity_poly.type
_entity_poly.pdbx_seq_one_letter_code
_entity_poly.pdbx_strand_id
1 'polypeptide(L)'
;MVKSIISLVLLLVSVFLAFQHGWDTLNYKKHPESLKMMNELGITETMIPIFGGLTILIGILLIIPKTFFLGNMLNAISIVIIMALAVRSGNFKMVLMEIPFLIMPLVLIWLKYPFVKS
;
A
#
# COMPACT_ATOMS: atom_id res chain seq x y z
N MET A 1 7.84 -8.31 24.07
CA MET A 1 8.91 -8.84 23.20
C MET A 1 8.34 -9.48 21.94
N VAL A 2 7.47 -10.50 22.02
CA VAL A 2 6.85 -11.14 20.84
C VAL A 2 6.08 -10.13 19.95
N LYS A 3 5.25 -9.26 20.54
CA LYS A 3 4.53 -8.20 19.79
C LYS A 3 5.46 -7.27 19.01
N SER A 4 6.59 -6.88 19.59
CA SER A 4 7.58 -6.02 18.94
C SER A 4 8.30 -6.72 17.79
N ILE A 5 8.59 -8.02 17.91
CA ILE A 5 9.20 -8.82 16.83
C ILE A 5 8.21 -8.96 15.67
N ILE A 6 6.95 -9.29 15.94
CA ILE A 6 5.90 -9.39 14.92
C ILE A 6 5.72 -8.05 14.21
N SER A 7 5.66 -6.95 14.96
CA SER A 7 5.51 -5.60 14.41
C SER A 7 6.71 -5.19 13.57
N LEU A 8 7.92 -5.59 13.96
CA LEU A 8 9.14 -5.34 13.19
C LEU A 8 9.14 -6.10 11.86
N VAL A 9 8.80 -7.39 11.89
CA VAL A 9 8.70 -8.20 10.67
C VAL A 9 7.63 -7.62 9.75
N LEU A 10 6.44 -7.30 10.27
CA LEU A 10 5.37 -6.70 9.49
C LEU A 10 5.75 -5.33 8.92
N LEU A 11 6.47 -4.50 9.68
CA LEU A 11 6.99 -3.23 9.20
C LEU A 11 7.97 -3.42 8.04
N LEU A 12 8.94 -4.33 8.18
CA LEU A 12 9.91 -4.61 7.11
C LEU A 12 9.23 -5.13 5.84
N VAL A 13 8.27 -6.05 5.99
CA VAL A 13 7.47 -6.55 4.87
C VAL A 13 6.66 -5.43 4.23
N SER A 14 6.02 -4.56 5.02
CA SER A 14 5.22 -3.45 4.50
C SER A 14 6.06 -2.44 3.73
N VAL A 15 7.24 -2.11 4.26
CA VAL A 15 8.18 -1.22 3.59
C VAL A 15 8.67 -1.85 2.29
N PHE A 16 9.09 -3.11 2.32
CA PHE A 16 9.53 -3.83 1.11
C PHE A 16 8.44 -3.85 0.03
N LEU A 17 7.21 -4.20 0.40
CA LEU A 17 6.07 -4.21 -0.53
C LEU A 17 5.77 -2.81 -1.06
N ALA A 18 5.81 -1.77 -0.22
CA ALA A 18 5.58 -0.39 -0.67
C ALA A 18 6.61 0.06 -1.71
N PHE A 19 7.89 -0.24 -1.49
CA PHE A 19 8.95 0.06 -2.47
C PHE A 19 8.79 -0.77 -3.74
N GLN A 20 8.47 -2.06 -3.63
CA GLN A 20 8.24 -2.94 -4.78
C GLN A 20 7.04 -2.45 -5.62
N HIS A 21 5.87 -2.27 -5.00
CA HIS A 21 4.67 -1.77 -5.69
C HIS A 21 4.88 -0.37 -6.28
N GLY A 22 5.56 0.53 -5.56
CA GLY A 22 5.90 1.85 -6.08
C GLY A 22 6.80 1.77 -7.32
N TRP A 23 7.84 0.93 -7.26
CA TRP A 23 8.75 0.73 -8.38
C TRP A 23 8.09 0.08 -9.60
N ASP A 24 7.25 -0.93 -9.38
CA ASP A 24 6.52 -1.62 -10.45
C ASP A 24 5.50 -0.69 -11.10
N THR A 25 4.83 0.14 -10.29
CA THR A 25 3.90 1.17 -10.77
C THR A 25 4.62 2.24 -11.59
N LEU A 26 5.82 2.66 -11.20
CA LEU A 26 6.61 3.62 -11.99
C LEU A 26 7.21 2.99 -13.25
N ASN A 27 7.47 1.68 -13.25
CA ASN A 27 7.87 0.90 -14.42
C ASN A 27 6.69 0.29 -15.20
N TYR A 28 5.49 0.90 -15.11
CA TYR A 28 4.27 0.43 -15.79
C TYR A 28 4.47 0.18 -17.29
N LYS A 29 5.35 0.92 -17.96
CA LYS A 29 5.68 0.74 -19.38
C LYS A 29 6.28 -0.62 -19.72
N LYS A 30 6.84 -1.33 -18.74
CA LYS A 30 7.39 -2.69 -18.89
C LYS A 30 6.35 -3.79 -18.62
N HIS A 31 5.16 -3.42 -18.13
CA HIS A 31 4.10 -4.34 -17.70
C HIS A 31 2.76 -3.96 -18.34
N PRO A 32 2.54 -4.30 -19.63
CA PRO A 32 1.34 -3.91 -20.36
C PRO A 32 0.05 -4.44 -19.73
N GLU A 33 0.10 -5.58 -19.02
CA GLU A 33 -1.05 -6.12 -18.28
C GLU A 33 -1.47 -5.22 -17.11
N SER A 34 -0.51 -4.71 -16.33
CA SER A 34 -0.78 -3.77 -15.23
C SER A 34 -1.37 -2.46 -15.76
N LEU A 35 -0.90 -2.02 -16.93
CA LEU A 35 -1.42 -0.84 -17.64
C LEU A 35 -2.88 -1.03 -18.08
N LYS A 36 -3.19 -2.18 -18.67
CA LYS A 36 -4.55 -2.53 -19.08
C LYS A 36 -5.49 -2.58 -17.87
N MET A 37 -5.05 -3.20 -16.79
CA MET A 37 -5.80 -3.29 -15.54
C MET A 37 -6.06 -1.91 -14.94
N MET A 38 -5.04 -1.03 -14.87
CA MET A 38 -5.23 0.34 -14.38
C MET A 38 -6.20 1.15 -15.25
N ASN A 39 -6.12 1.01 -16.58
CA ASN A 39 -7.08 1.63 -17.49
C ASN A 39 -8.51 1.10 -17.28
N GLU A 40 -8.69 -0.21 -17.04
CA GLU A 40 -9.99 -0.81 -16.71
C GLU A 40 -10.58 -0.28 -15.39
N LEU A 41 -9.73 0.13 -14.44
CA LEU A 41 -10.14 0.80 -13.19
C LEU A 41 -10.47 2.28 -13.37
N GLY A 42 -10.30 2.84 -14.58
CA GLY A 42 -10.45 4.27 -14.84
C GLY A 42 -9.28 5.12 -14.33
N ILE A 43 -8.14 4.50 -14.01
CA ILE A 43 -6.90 5.19 -13.66
C ILE A 43 -6.20 5.57 -14.96
N THR A 44 -6.15 6.86 -15.27
CA THR A 44 -5.46 7.36 -16.46
C THR A 44 -3.94 7.26 -16.30
N GLU A 45 -3.21 7.19 -17.42
CA GLU A 45 -1.74 7.12 -17.42
C GLU A 45 -1.07 8.26 -16.65
N THR A 46 -1.72 9.42 -16.56
CA THR A 46 -1.25 10.58 -15.78
C THR A 46 -1.34 10.35 -14.27
N MET A 47 -2.27 9.52 -13.80
CA MET A 47 -2.44 9.18 -12.38
C MET A 47 -1.49 8.08 -11.91
N ILE A 48 -1.01 7.21 -12.82
CA ILE A 48 -0.07 6.12 -12.52
C ILE A 48 1.18 6.61 -11.75
N PRO A 49 1.93 7.62 -12.22
CA PRO A 49 3.11 8.11 -11.48
C PRO A 49 2.76 8.77 -10.15
N ILE A 50 1.55 9.33 -10.00
CA ILE A 50 1.07 9.89 -8.73
C ILE A 50 0.88 8.77 -7.70
N PHE A 51 0.22 7.68 -8.08
CA PHE A 51 0.07 6.50 -7.22
C PHE A 51 1.42 5.87 -6.89
N GLY A 52 2.32 5.70 -7.87
CA GLY A 52 3.66 5.17 -7.62
C GLY A 52 4.47 6.03 -6.64
N GLY A 53 4.44 7.35 -6.80
CA GLY A 53 5.07 8.29 -5.88
C GLY A 53 4.46 8.27 -4.48
N LEU A 54 3.13 8.16 -4.38
CA LEU A 54 2.42 8.05 -3.10
C LEU A 54 2.81 6.77 -2.35
N THR A 55 2.91 5.63 -3.03
CA THR A 55 3.32 4.36 -2.42
C THR A 55 4.75 4.41 -1.89
N ILE A 56 5.67 5.05 -2.62
CA ILE A 56 7.05 5.26 -2.14
C ILE A 56 7.06 6.19 -0.92
N LEU A 57 6.29 7.28 -0.96
CA LEU A 57 6.15 8.20 0.16
C LEU A 57 5.63 7.46 1.42
N ILE A 58 4.62 6.60 1.26
CA ILE A 58 4.11 5.74 2.35
C ILE A 58 5.24 4.87 2.91
N GLY A 59 6.03 4.21 2.04
CA GLY A 59 7.19 3.41 2.46
C GLY A 59 8.18 4.19 3.32
N ILE A 60 8.46 5.45 2.96
CA ILE A 60 9.33 6.35 3.74
C ILE A 60 8.68 6.71 5.08
N LEU A 61 7.40 7.07 5.09
CA LEU A 61 6.67 7.46 6.30
C LEU A 61 6.55 6.31 7.31
N LEU A 62 6.51 5.06 6.84
CA LEU A 62 6.46 3.88 7.72
C LEU A 62 7.76 3.68 8.52
N ILE A 63 8.91 4.07 7.97
CA ILE A 63 10.23 3.90 8.63
C ILE A 63 10.42 4.92 9.76
N ILE A 64 9.81 6.09 9.67
CA ILE A 64 9.97 7.17 10.65
C ILE A 64 8.94 6.94 11.78
N PRO A 65 9.35 6.72 13.04
CA PRO A 65 8.43 6.39 14.13
C PRO A 65 7.32 7.43 14.34
N LYS A 66 7.64 8.72 14.14
CA LYS A 66 6.70 9.84 14.30
C LYS A 66 5.61 9.87 13.22
N THR A 67 5.88 9.32 12.04
CA THR A 67 4.94 9.30 10.92
C THR A 67 4.34 7.93 10.66
N PHE A 68 4.67 6.91 11.46
CA PHE A 68 4.18 5.55 11.28
C PHE A 68 2.65 5.46 11.19
N PHE A 69 1.93 6.16 12.07
CA PHE A 69 0.47 6.21 12.00
C PHE A 69 -0.01 6.83 10.69
N LEU A 70 0.58 7.98 10.30
CA LEU A 70 0.23 8.68 9.07
C LEU A 70 0.51 7.82 7.83
N GLY A 71 1.65 7.13 7.78
CA GLY A 71 2.01 6.22 6.70
C GLY A 71 1.02 5.08 6.55
N ASN A 72 0.65 4.40 7.64
CA ASN A 72 -0.35 3.33 7.60
C ASN A 72 -1.75 3.85 7.25
N MET A 73 -2.14 5.03 7.76
CA MET A 73 -3.42 5.66 7.44
C MET A 73 -3.52 6.01 5.95
N LEU A 74 -2.49 6.65 5.39
CA LEU A 74 -2.42 6.94 3.96
C LEU A 74 -2.42 5.68 3.11
N ASN A 75 -1.75 4.62 3.58
CA ASN A 75 -1.77 3.31 2.91
C ASN A 75 -3.19 2.73 2.86
N ALA A 76 -3.88 2.68 4.01
CA ALA A 76 -5.25 2.19 4.08
C ALA A 76 -6.21 3.00 3.19
N ILE A 77 -6.11 4.34 3.19
CA ILE A 77 -6.91 5.21 2.32
C ILE A 77 -6.66 4.89 0.84
N SER A 78 -5.38 4.74 0.45
CA SER A 78 -5.00 4.44 -0.94
C SER A 78 -5.60 3.11 -1.42
N ILE A 79 -5.52 2.07 -0.58
CA ILE A 79 -6.09 0.75 -0.88
C ILE A 79 -7.62 0.82 -1.00
N VAL A 80 -8.30 1.53 -0.09
CA VAL A 80 -9.75 1.71 -0.16
C VAL A 80 -10.17 2.44 -1.44
N ILE A 81 -9.40 3.45 -1.88
CA ILE A 81 -9.65 4.13 -3.16
C ILE A 81 -9.55 3.15 -4.33
N ILE A 82 -8.48 2.34 -4.38
CA ILE A 82 -8.29 1.32 -5.44
C ILE A 82 -9.42 0.29 -5.41
N MET A 83 -9.81 -0.20 -4.23
CA MET A 83 -10.93 -1.13 -4.08
C MET A 83 -12.24 -0.51 -4.57
N ALA A 84 -12.52 0.76 -4.24
CA ALA A 84 -13.72 1.45 -4.71
C ALA A 84 -13.75 1.58 -6.24
N LEU A 85 -12.61 1.89 -6.86
CA LEU A 85 -12.46 1.92 -8.31
C LEU A 85 -12.65 0.52 -8.93
N ALA A 86 -12.13 -0.52 -8.30
CA ALA A 86 -12.28 -1.90 -8.74
C ALA A 86 -13.74 -2.40 -8.64
N VAL A 87 -14.47 -2.03 -7.59
CA VAL A 87 -15.91 -2.30 -7.49
C VAL A 87 -16.65 -1.56 -8.61
N ARG A 88 -16.31 -0.28 -8.86
CA ARG A 88 -16.93 0.52 -9.92
C ARG A 88 -16.71 -0.07 -11.31
N SER A 89 -15.56 -0.69 -11.58
CA SER A 89 -15.26 -1.36 -12.86
C SER A 89 -15.77 -2.80 -12.94
N GLY A 90 -16.39 -3.33 -11.87
CA GLY A 90 -16.87 -4.71 -11.80
C GLY A 90 -15.76 -5.76 -11.55
N ASN A 91 -14.54 -5.33 -11.23
CA ASN A 91 -13.41 -6.21 -10.97
C ASN A 91 -13.36 -6.66 -9.50
N PHE A 92 -14.29 -7.53 -9.10
CA PHE A 92 -14.34 -8.08 -7.74
C PHE A 92 -13.14 -8.97 -7.39
N LYS A 93 -12.47 -9.56 -8.39
CA LYS A 93 -11.25 -10.34 -8.17
C LYS A 93 -10.14 -9.46 -7.60
N MET A 94 -9.97 -8.26 -8.16
CA MET A 94 -9.02 -7.29 -7.61
C MET A 94 -9.39 -6.86 -6.19
N VAL A 95 -10.67 -6.57 -5.93
CA VAL A 95 -11.12 -6.19 -4.58
C VAL A 95 -10.71 -7.25 -3.55
N LEU A 96 -10.89 -8.54 -3.87
CA LEU A 96 -10.48 -9.64 -2.99
C LEU A 96 -8.95 -9.72 -2.81
N MET A 97 -8.18 -9.43 -3.85
CA MET A 97 -6.71 -9.38 -3.77
C MET A 97 -6.22 -8.23 -2.90
N GLU A 98 -6.93 -7.11 -2.83
CA GLU A 98 -6.58 -5.94 -2.02
C GLU A 98 -6.92 -6.09 -0.51
N ILE A 99 -7.84 -6.99 -0.13
CA ILE A 99 -8.26 -7.17 1.27
C ILE A 99 -7.07 -7.51 2.22
N PRO A 100 -6.18 -8.47 1.91
CA PRO A 100 -5.00 -8.73 2.74
C PRO A 100 -4.11 -7.50 2.90
N PHE A 101 -3.97 -6.70 1.85
CA PHE A 101 -3.18 -5.47 1.88
C PHE A 101 -3.84 -4.40 2.75
N LEU A 102 -5.18 -4.32 2.80
CA LEU A 102 -5.89 -3.41 3.69
C LEU A 102 -5.78 -3.82 5.17
N ILE A 103 -5.79 -5.13 5.45
CA ILE A 103 -5.67 -5.64 6.82
C ILE A 103 -4.30 -5.27 7.42
N MET A 104 -3.23 -5.33 6.62
CA MET A 104 -1.87 -5.08 7.06
C MET A 104 -1.65 -3.72 7.76
N PRO A 105 -1.97 -2.55 7.17
CA PRO A 105 -1.81 -1.26 7.83
C PRO A 105 -2.71 -1.09 9.05
N LEU A 106 -3.92 -1.68 9.06
CA LEU A 106 -4.81 -1.65 10.22
C LEU A 106 -4.24 -2.44 11.39
N VAL A 107 -3.69 -3.62 11.12
CA VAL A 107 -2.99 -4.44 12.12
C VAL A 107 -1.74 -3.73 12.63
N LEU A 108 -0.96 -3.08 11.76
CA LEU A 108 0.21 -2.29 12.15
C LEU A 108 -0.14 -1.10 13.05
N ILE A 109 -1.23 -0.38 12.75
CA ILE A 109 -1.74 0.69 13.62
C ILE A 109 -2.08 0.13 15.02
N TRP A 110 -2.75 -1.02 15.08
CA TRP A 110 -3.12 -1.66 16.34
C TRP A 110 -1.90 -2.16 17.13
N LEU A 111 -0.92 -2.75 16.45
CA LEU A 111 0.31 -3.27 17.06
C LEU A 111 1.28 -2.18 17.53
N LYS A 112 1.13 -0.95 17.01
CA LYS A 112 2.02 0.21 17.22
C LYS A 112 3.44 -0.01 16.71
N TYR A 113 4.24 1.05 16.71
CA TYR A 113 5.60 1.00 16.21
C TYR A 113 6.50 0.08 17.08
N PRO A 114 7.26 -0.85 16.49
CA PRO A 114 7.99 -1.90 17.22
C PRO A 114 8.99 -1.37 18.26
N PHE A 115 9.55 -0.18 18.02
CA PHE A 115 10.63 0.41 18.82
C PHE A 115 10.16 1.48 19.82
N VAL A 116 8.88 1.86 19.80
CA VAL A 116 8.32 2.77 20.82
C VAL A 116 7.82 1.90 21.97
N LYS A 117 8.48 1.98 23.14
CA LYS A 117 7.95 1.36 24.37
C LYS A 117 6.57 1.96 24.65
N SER A 118 5.53 1.13 24.57
CA SER A 118 4.20 1.45 25.09
C SER A 118 4.17 1.35 26.60
#